data_AF-A0AAD6S2H3-F1
#
_entry.id   AF-A0AAD6S2H3-F1
#
_cell.length_a   1.000
_cell.length_b   1.000
_cell.length_c   1.000
_cell.angle_alpha   90.00
_cell.angle_beta   90.00
_cell.angle_gamma   90.00
#
_symmetry.space_group_name_H-M   'P 1'
#
loop_
_entity.id
_entity.type
_entity.pdbx_description
1 polymer ?
#
loop_
_entity_poly.entity_id
_entity_poly.type
_entity_poly.pdbx_seq_one_letter_code
_entity_poly.pdbx_strand_id
1 'polypeptide(L)'
;LECVKLGQKLSNCIRKLTNYRRFAFAVAESNIPRLKQFLSVGLRNGASPHKLMNMLADALEGNAPAPNACPSTDSRAINITLMTYILSGRKLLYALSHANGLPSLRTLRNHMAFTRIMPTIGTISLSDILHNIQEVVLKPHTAAERTTLHGVNLMVDEVALEERAVHFRHNNSVGGLCWRHSPLINLVFSTYDSTLALVKSLKETSVHFAKEMTVVAASCFGESGTYPILALPTCKHVKAADSCTIYEVVMDAWRTCGAVAKVGRIRRWSTDGDMICRVSGYEAFLSQKLSSTGTSRVIHGTLAGMVGLNLWTGPEDVTLNFNVKHIFKRKSPF
;
A
#
# COMPACT_ATOMS: atom_id res chain seq x y z
N LEU A 1 -37.82 16.18 58.82
CA LEU A 1 -37.19 16.40 57.49
C LEU A 1 -35.95 15.53 57.26
N GLU A 2 -35.11 15.26 58.26
CA GLU A 2 -33.92 14.40 58.11
C GLU A 2 -34.24 12.91 57.89
N CYS A 3 -35.26 12.36 58.56
CA CYS A 3 -35.66 10.96 58.37
C CYS A 3 -36.12 10.64 56.94
N VAL A 4 -36.77 11.58 56.25
CA VAL A 4 -37.19 11.44 54.85
C VAL A 4 -35.98 11.44 53.90
N LYS A 5 -34.98 12.30 54.18
CA LYS A 5 -33.71 12.33 53.42
C LYS A 5 -32.91 11.04 53.60
N LEU A 6 -32.90 10.46 54.81
CA LEU A 6 -32.28 9.18 55.12
C LEU A 6 -32.98 8.01 54.40
N GLY A 7 -34.32 7.98 54.42
CA GLY A 7 -35.11 6.99 53.68
C GLY A 7 -34.88 7.03 52.17
N GLN A 8 -34.79 8.23 51.58
CA GLN A 8 -34.46 8.40 50.17
C GLN A 8 -33.02 7.96 49.84
N LYS A 9 -32.05 8.23 50.72
CA LYS A 9 -30.66 7.74 50.58
C LYS A 9 -30.59 6.21 50.66
N LEU A 10 -31.30 5.60 51.60
CA LEU A 10 -31.33 4.15 51.78
C LEU A 10 -31.97 3.44 50.58
N SER A 11 -33.12 3.95 50.10
CA SER A 11 -33.79 3.45 48.90
C SER A 11 -32.90 3.55 47.66
N ASN A 12 -32.18 4.66 47.50
CA ASN A 12 -31.20 4.82 46.43
C ASN A 12 -30.02 3.83 46.53
N CYS A 13 -29.56 3.53 47.76
CA CYS A 13 -28.49 2.57 48.00
C CYS A 13 -28.93 1.14 47.66
N ILE A 14 -30.12 0.73 48.10
CA ILE A 14 -30.73 -0.57 47.78
C ILE A 14 -30.90 -0.71 46.27
N ARG A 15 -31.41 0.31 45.58
CA ARG A 15 -31.56 0.30 44.12
C ARG A 15 -30.23 0.14 43.39
N LYS A 16 -29.16 0.80 43.86
CA LYS A 16 -27.80 0.64 43.32
C LYS A 16 -27.28 -0.79 43.52
N LEU A 17 -27.51 -1.36 44.70
CA LEU A 17 -27.04 -2.70 45.06
C LEU A 17 -27.76 -3.79 44.25
N THR A 18 -29.08 -3.64 44.04
CA THR A 18 -29.87 -4.52 43.16
C THR A 18 -29.39 -4.44 41.71
N ASN A 19 -29.10 -3.24 41.21
CA ASN A 19 -28.55 -3.06 39.86
C ASN A 19 -27.16 -3.71 39.71
N TYR A 20 -26.32 -3.61 40.74
CA TYR A 20 -24.99 -4.22 40.75
C TYR A 20 -25.05 -5.76 40.76
N ARG A 21 -25.99 -6.34 41.52
CA ARG A 21 -26.23 -7.79 41.53
C ARG A 21 -26.77 -8.28 40.19
N ARG A 22 -27.78 -7.62 39.62
CA ARG A 22 -28.32 -7.98 38.29
C ARG A 22 -27.25 -7.93 37.20
N PHE A 23 -26.37 -6.94 37.27
CA PHE A 23 -25.21 -6.83 36.41
C PHE A 23 -24.22 -7.99 36.58
N ALA A 24 -23.85 -8.33 37.82
CA ALA A 24 -22.96 -9.44 38.09
C ALA A 24 -23.52 -10.80 37.60
N PHE A 25 -24.83 -11.02 37.76
CA PHE A 25 -25.51 -12.22 37.25
C PHE A 25 -25.52 -12.28 35.72
N ALA A 26 -25.91 -11.20 35.05
CA ALA A 26 -25.91 -11.14 33.58
C ALA A 26 -24.50 -11.38 32.99
N VAL A 27 -23.46 -10.91 33.68
CA VAL A 27 -22.05 -11.13 33.31
C VAL A 27 -21.61 -12.58 33.51
N ALA A 28 -22.13 -13.27 34.52
CA ALA A 28 -21.77 -14.64 34.84
C ALA A 28 -22.47 -15.67 33.93
N GLU A 29 -23.72 -15.41 33.52
CA GLU A 29 -24.52 -16.35 32.70
C GLU A 29 -24.25 -16.23 31.20
N SER A 30 -23.82 -15.05 30.71
CA SER A 30 -23.78 -14.79 29.28
C SER A 30 -22.35 -14.75 28.74
N ASN A 31 -21.95 -15.75 27.95
CA ASN A 31 -20.68 -15.74 27.20
C ASN A 31 -20.79 -14.81 25.97
N ILE A 32 -21.00 -13.51 26.22
CA ILE A 32 -21.18 -12.51 25.17
C ILE A 32 -19.78 -12.16 24.62
N PRO A 33 -19.50 -12.41 23.33
CA PRO A 33 -18.31 -11.90 22.69
C PRO A 33 -18.25 -10.38 22.92
N ARG A 34 -17.14 -9.87 23.46
CA ARG A 34 -16.90 -8.45 23.80
C ARG A 34 -17.52 -7.94 25.10
N LEU A 35 -18.14 -8.75 25.97
CA LEU A 35 -18.63 -8.29 27.28
C LEU A 35 -17.57 -7.47 28.04
N LYS A 36 -16.37 -8.04 28.20
CA LYS A 36 -15.23 -7.40 28.85
C LYS A 36 -14.84 -6.06 28.19
N GLN A 37 -14.97 -5.94 26.87
CA GLN A 37 -14.65 -4.72 26.12
C GLN A 37 -15.72 -3.64 26.31
N PHE A 38 -17.00 -4.01 26.23
CA PHE A 38 -18.14 -3.13 26.49
C PHE A 38 -18.08 -2.54 27.90
N LEU A 39 -17.82 -3.39 28.91
CA LEU A 39 -17.69 -2.96 30.30
C LEU A 39 -16.49 -2.04 30.49
N SER A 40 -15.34 -2.39 29.89
CA SER A 40 -14.15 -1.53 29.88
C SER A 40 -14.42 -0.13 29.33
N VAL A 41 -15.14 -0.02 28.21
CA VAL A 41 -15.45 1.28 27.58
C VAL A 41 -16.45 2.08 28.40
N GLY A 42 -17.54 1.44 28.81
CA GLY A 42 -18.53 2.15 29.62
C GLY A 42 -17.93 2.63 30.94
N LEU A 43 -17.09 1.85 31.60
CA LEU A 43 -16.39 2.27 32.80
C LEU A 43 -15.40 3.41 32.54
N ARG A 44 -14.60 3.37 31.46
CA ARG A 44 -13.71 4.48 31.06
C ARG A 44 -14.47 5.78 30.77
N ASN A 45 -15.67 5.67 30.21
CA ASN A 45 -16.53 6.81 29.90
C ASN A 45 -17.44 7.24 31.08
N GLY A 46 -17.21 6.72 32.29
CA GLY A 46 -17.98 7.07 33.48
C GLY A 46 -19.45 6.62 33.44
N ALA A 47 -19.78 5.58 32.65
CA ALA A 47 -21.14 5.08 32.52
C ALA A 47 -21.62 4.45 33.84
N SER A 48 -22.85 4.80 34.25
CA SER A 48 -23.47 4.21 35.42
C SER A 48 -23.80 2.73 35.20
N PRO A 49 -23.88 1.91 36.27
CA PRO A 49 -24.26 0.50 36.14
C PRO A 49 -25.59 0.27 35.41
N HIS A 50 -26.54 1.19 35.53
CA HIS A 50 -27.81 1.13 34.81
C HIS A 50 -27.62 1.36 33.30
N LYS A 51 -26.75 2.29 32.90
CA LYS A 51 -26.42 2.53 31.50
C LYS A 51 -25.68 1.32 30.89
N LEU A 52 -24.80 0.68 31.66
CA LEU A 52 -24.12 -0.56 31.25
C LEU A 52 -25.12 -1.70 31.04
N MET A 53 -26.11 -1.84 31.92
CA MET A 53 -27.17 -2.85 31.79
C MET A 53 -28.05 -2.63 30.55
N ASN A 54 -28.43 -1.37 30.26
CA ASN A 54 -29.22 -1.07 29.08
C ASN A 54 -28.40 -1.35 27.80
N MET A 55 -27.11 -0.97 27.77
CA MET A 55 -26.22 -1.30 26.65
C MET A 55 -26.03 -2.82 26.46
N LEU A 56 -26.05 -3.58 27.54
CA LEU A 56 -25.99 -5.04 27.54
C LEU A 56 -27.28 -5.67 26.98
N ALA A 57 -28.44 -5.17 27.41
CA ALA A 57 -29.74 -5.59 26.89
C ALA A 57 -29.87 -5.27 25.39
N ASP A 58 -29.49 -4.06 24.97
CA ASP A 58 -29.48 -3.65 23.57
C ASP A 58 -28.56 -4.55 22.73
N ALA A 59 -27.42 -4.98 23.30
CA ALA A 59 -26.46 -5.87 22.62
C ALA A 59 -26.98 -7.31 22.50
N LEU A 60 -27.72 -7.80 23.49
CA LEU A 60 -28.35 -9.13 23.48
C LEU A 60 -29.52 -9.20 22.50
N GLU A 61 -30.26 -8.11 22.32
CA GLU A 61 -31.39 -8.01 21.38
C GLU A 61 -30.95 -7.72 19.93
N GLY A 62 -29.64 -7.57 19.68
CA GLY A 62 -29.09 -7.23 18.36
C GLY A 62 -29.38 -5.80 17.90
N ASN A 63 -30.00 -4.99 18.76
CA ASN A 63 -30.39 -3.61 18.51
C ASN A 63 -29.29 -2.59 18.84
N ALA A 64 -28.21 -3.02 19.50
CA ALA A 64 -27.08 -2.15 19.76
C ALA A 64 -26.45 -1.70 18.43
N PRO A 65 -26.29 -0.40 18.17
CA PRO A 65 -25.45 0.05 17.07
C PRO A 65 -24.07 -0.56 17.29
N ALA A 66 -23.59 -1.34 16.31
CA ALA A 66 -22.26 -1.95 16.33
C ALA A 66 -21.29 -0.93 16.94
N PRO A 67 -20.73 -1.15 18.15
CA PRO A 67 -20.04 -0.09 18.83
C PRO A 67 -18.77 0.16 18.05
N ASN A 68 -18.77 1.23 17.27
CA ASN A 68 -17.63 1.75 16.55
C ASN A 68 -16.53 2.29 17.51
N ALA A 69 -16.49 1.83 18.77
CA ALA A 69 -15.90 2.59 19.87
C ALA A 69 -15.24 1.75 20.97
N CYS A 70 -14.88 0.49 20.73
CA CYS A 70 -13.78 -0.09 21.49
C CYS A 70 -12.66 -0.52 20.53
N PRO A 71 -11.57 0.23 20.42
CA PRO A 71 -10.34 -0.38 19.97
C PRO A 71 -9.97 -1.43 21.01
N SER A 72 -10.02 -2.71 20.66
CA SER A 72 -9.15 -3.63 21.36
C SER A 72 -7.73 -3.14 21.05
N THR A 73 -7.12 -2.44 21.99
CA THR A 73 -5.69 -2.09 21.95
C THR A 73 -4.80 -3.32 22.08
N ASP A 74 -5.40 -4.51 22.23
CA ASP A 74 -4.72 -5.78 22.13
C ASP A 74 -4.11 -5.95 20.74
N SER A 75 -2.77 -5.88 20.69
CA SER A 75 -1.96 -6.07 19.49
C SER A 75 -2.31 -7.37 18.76
N ARG A 76 -2.68 -8.43 19.50
CA ARG A 76 -3.09 -9.70 18.89
C ARG A 76 -4.38 -9.56 18.08
N ALA A 77 -5.38 -8.87 18.63
CA ALA A 77 -6.65 -8.65 17.93
C ALA A 77 -6.46 -7.79 16.68
N ILE A 78 -5.60 -6.77 16.74
CA ILE A 78 -5.23 -5.95 15.57
C ILE A 78 -4.53 -6.80 14.49
N ASN A 79 -3.58 -7.66 14.88
CA ASN A 79 -2.88 -8.55 13.94
C ASN A 79 -3.81 -9.58 13.29
N ILE A 80 -4.71 -10.21 14.06
CA ILE A 80 -5.72 -11.13 13.51
C ILE A 80 -6.66 -10.39 12.53
N THR A 81 -7.04 -9.16 12.87
CA THR A 81 -7.86 -8.31 11.99
C THR A 81 -7.13 -8.00 10.69
N LEU A 82 -5.84 -7.66 10.75
CA LEU A 82 -5.01 -7.42 9.58
C LEU A 82 -4.92 -8.67 8.71
N MET A 83 -4.61 -9.82 9.30
CA MET A 83 -4.52 -11.09 8.56
C MET A 83 -5.84 -11.44 7.90
N THR A 84 -6.95 -11.30 8.61
CA THR A 84 -8.31 -11.51 8.08
C THR A 84 -8.59 -10.59 6.90
N TYR A 85 -8.21 -9.31 7.02
CA TYR A 85 -8.39 -8.33 5.96
C TYR A 85 -7.56 -8.68 4.71
N ILE A 86 -6.30 -9.07 4.89
CA ILE A 86 -5.39 -9.39 3.78
C ILE A 86 -5.83 -10.67 3.07
N LEU A 87 -6.15 -11.72 3.82
CA LEU A 87 -6.45 -13.05 3.26
C LEU A 87 -7.86 -13.16 2.70
N SER A 88 -8.83 -12.47 3.29
CA SER A 88 -10.25 -12.70 2.99
C SER A 88 -11.04 -11.43 2.68
N GLY A 89 -10.37 -10.27 2.71
CA GLY A 89 -10.94 -9.00 2.30
C GLY A 89 -12.00 -8.42 3.25
N ARG A 90 -12.71 -7.40 2.74
CA ARG A 90 -13.64 -6.58 3.53
C ARG A 90 -14.87 -7.33 4.04
N LYS A 91 -15.42 -8.24 3.22
CA LYS A 91 -16.68 -8.93 3.53
C LYS A 91 -16.52 -9.88 4.72
N LEU A 92 -15.47 -10.70 4.72
CA LEU A 92 -15.23 -11.60 5.86
C LEU A 92 -14.85 -10.80 7.10
N LEU A 93 -13.99 -9.78 6.96
CA LEU A 93 -13.65 -8.92 8.09
C LEU A 93 -14.91 -8.29 8.71
N TYR A 94 -15.86 -7.84 7.89
CA TYR A 94 -17.13 -7.30 8.37
C TYR A 94 -17.93 -8.35 9.15
N ALA A 95 -18.09 -9.56 8.60
CA ALA A 95 -18.79 -10.66 9.26
C ALA A 95 -18.13 -11.05 10.60
N LEU A 96 -16.81 -11.23 10.63
CA LEU A 96 -16.07 -11.58 11.85
C LEU A 96 -16.00 -10.43 12.86
N SER A 97 -16.04 -9.18 12.40
CA SER A 97 -16.18 -8.03 13.29
C SER A 97 -17.54 -8.04 14.00
N HIS A 98 -18.59 -8.55 13.37
CA HIS A 98 -19.91 -8.69 13.99
C HIS A 98 -20.04 -9.96 14.83
N ALA A 99 -19.59 -11.11 14.33
CA ALA A 99 -19.74 -12.40 15.00
C ALA A 99 -18.74 -12.65 16.13
N ASN A 100 -17.45 -12.36 15.89
CA ASN A 100 -16.36 -12.76 16.79
C ASN A 100 -15.73 -11.58 17.52
N GLY A 101 -16.21 -10.39 17.22
CA GLY A 101 -15.80 -9.21 17.93
C GLY A 101 -14.49 -8.57 17.44
N LEU A 102 -13.98 -8.93 16.27
CA LEU A 102 -12.76 -8.34 15.72
C LEU A 102 -12.89 -6.82 15.46
N PRO A 103 -11.81 -6.04 15.64
CA PRO A 103 -11.75 -4.65 15.22
C PRO A 103 -12.34 -4.38 13.83
N SER A 104 -13.00 -3.23 13.68
CA SER A 104 -13.49 -2.80 12.37
C SER A 104 -12.33 -2.39 11.46
N LEU A 105 -12.58 -2.32 10.14
CA LEU A 105 -11.60 -1.77 9.20
C LEU A 105 -11.22 -0.32 9.52
N ARG A 106 -12.16 0.47 10.06
CA ARG A 106 -11.89 1.84 10.53
C ARG A 106 -10.91 1.83 11.70
N THR A 107 -11.15 0.96 12.69
CA THR A 107 -10.27 0.77 13.83
C THR A 107 -8.87 0.36 13.37
N LEU A 108 -8.77 -0.60 12.44
CA LEU A 108 -7.52 -1.07 11.87
C LEU A 108 -6.73 0.06 11.21
N ARG A 109 -7.39 0.88 10.37
CA ARG A 109 -6.78 2.05 9.70
C ARG A 109 -6.33 3.15 10.67
N ASN A 110 -6.96 3.26 11.83
CA ASN A 110 -6.56 4.21 12.86
C ASN A 110 -5.38 3.70 13.70
N HIS A 111 -5.16 2.38 13.77
CA HIS A 111 -4.09 1.77 14.57
C HIS A 111 -2.85 1.42 13.75
N MET A 112 -2.97 1.37 12.42
CA MET A 112 -1.86 0.99 11.56
C MET A 112 -1.71 1.94 10.38
N ALA A 113 -0.46 2.23 10.07
CA ALA A 113 -0.09 2.87 8.81
C ALA A 113 -0.23 1.85 7.68
N PHE A 114 -1.19 2.07 6.79
CA PHE A 114 -1.20 1.40 5.50
C PHE A 114 -0.26 2.14 4.58
N THR A 115 0.79 1.46 4.12
CA THR A 115 1.62 1.97 3.04
C THR A 115 0.74 2.22 1.81
N ARG A 116 0.74 3.45 1.32
CA ARG A 116 -0.03 3.85 0.14
C ARG A 116 0.96 4.15 -0.97
N ILE A 117 0.83 3.42 -2.06
CA ILE A 117 1.47 3.78 -3.32
C ILE A 117 0.48 4.70 -4.02
N MET A 118 0.97 5.82 -4.54
CA MET A 118 0.24 6.67 -5.47
C MET A 118 0.45 6.08 -6.87
N PRO A 119 -0.60 5.52 -7.51
CA PRO A 119 -0.51 5.22 -8.94
C PRO A 119 -0.39 6.51 -9.73
N THR A 120 0.35 6.48 -10.84
CA THR A 120 0.50 7.65 -11.71
C THR A 120 -0.85 8.02 -12.33
N ILE A 121 -1.22 9.29 -12.22
CA ILE A 121 -2.41 9.88 -12.85
C ILE A 121 -1.93 10.97 -13.80
N GLY A 122 -2.20 10.83 -15.10
CA GLY A 122 -1.68 11.76 -16.09
C GLY A 122 -0.23 11.48 -16.46
N THR A 123 0.57 12.53 -16.57
CA THR A 123 2.01 12.43 -16.89
C THR A 123 2.79 11.77 -15.77
N ILE A 124 3.89 11.09 -16.12
CA ILE A 124 4.85 10.60 -15.12
C ILE A 124 5.43 11.81 -14.41
N SER A 125 5.16 11.93 -13.11
CA SER A 125 5.75 12.97 -12.26
C SER A 125 6.84 12.40 -11.37
N LEU A 126 7.99 13.08 -11.35
CA LEU A 126 9.07 12.77 -10.42
C LEU A 126 8.58 12.84 -8.96
N SER A 127 7.72 13.80 -8.63
CA SER A 127 7.18 13.96 -7.27
C SER A 127 6.45 12.71 -6.77
N ASP A 128 5.72 12.03 -7.66
CA ASP A 128 4.91 10.87 -7.30
C ASP A 128 5.80 9.67 -6.99
N ILE A 129 6.86 9.49 -7.78
CA ILE A 129 7.85 8.43 -7.56
C ILE A 129 8.65 8.72 -6.29
N LEU A 130 9.06 9.98 -6.06
CA LEU A 130 9.72 10.39 -4.82
C LEU A 130 8.85 10.11 -3.59
N HIS A 131 7.56 10.45 -3.66
CA HIS A 131 6.60 10.14 -2.61
C HIS A 131 6.53 8.63 -2.36
N ASN A 132 6.38 7.83 -3.42
CA ASN A 132 6.33 6.39 -3.31
C ASN A 132 7.61 5.83 -2.68
N ILE A 133 8.81 6.20 -3.15
CA ILE A 133 10.08 5.76 -2.56
C ILE A 133 10.16 6.12 -1.07
N GLN A 134 9.75 7.33 -0.71
CA GLN A 134 9.74 7.78 0.68
C GLN A 134 8.81 6.92 1.55
N GLU A 135 7.59 6.66 1.11
CA GLU A 135 6.59 5.89 1.86
C GLU A 135 6.90 4.39 1.93
N VAL A 136 7.34 3.80 0.81
CA VAL A 136 7.46 2.34 0.68
C VAL A 136 8.86 1.83 1.01
N VAL A 137 9.91 2.63 0.79
CA VAL A 137 11.30 2.22 1.04
C VAL A 137 11.84 2.93 2.27
N LEU A 138 11.93 4.25 2.26
CA LEU A 138 12.75 4.99 3.22
C LEU A 138 12.15 5.02 4.63
N LYS A 139 10.84 5.22 4.77
CA LYS A 139 10.16 5.17 6.07
C LYS A 139 10.28 3.80 6.73
N PRO A 140 10.00 2.66 6.05
CA PRO A 140 10.20 1.34 6.63
C PRO A 140 11.64 1.05 7.05
N HIS A 141 12.63 1.43 6.24
CA HIS A 141 14.04 1.23 6.58
C HIS A 141 14.45 2.06 7.81
N THR A 142 13.97 3.31 7.89
CA THR A 142 14.22 4.19 9.03
C THR A 142 13.55 3.66 10.30
N ALA A 143 12.29 3.21 10.21
CA ALA A 143 11.54 2.66 11.34
C ALA A 143 12.11 1.33 11.85
N ALA A 144 12.74 0.55 10.98
CA ALA A 144 13.45 -0.68 11.33
C ALA A 144 14.92 -0.45 11.70
N GLU A 145 15.37 0.81 11.79
CA GLU A 145 16.75 1.20 12.12
C GLU A 145 17.80 0.49 11.26
N ARG A 146 17.47 0.25 9.98
CA ARG A 146 18.39 -0.41 9.06
C ARG A 146 19.47 0.56 8.62
N THR A 147 20.72 0.22 8.92
CA THR A 147 21.91 1.03 8.59
C THR A 147 22.79 0.38 7.52
N THR A 148 22.58 -0.91 7.24
CA THR A 148 23.36 -1.64 6.23
C THR A 148 22.93 -1.20 4.83
N LEU A 149 23.92 -0.87 3.99
CA LEU A 149 23.66 -0.59 2.59
C LEU A 149 23.61 -1.88 1.76
N HIS A 150 22.61 -1.96 0.91
CA HIS A 150 22.33 -3.07 0.02
C HIS A 150 22.57 -2.65 -1.43
N GLY A 151 22.98 -3.60 -2.28
CA GLY A 151 22.78 -3.43 -3.71
C GLY A 151 21.27 -3.52 -4.01
N VAL A 152 20.79 -2.67 -4.91
CA VAL A 152 19.35 -2.63 -5.24
C VAL A 152 19.13 -3.17 -6.64
N ASN A 153 18.15 -4.06 -6.77
CA ASN A 153 17.62 -4.53 -8.03
C ASN A 153 16.26 -3.84 -8.28
N LEU A 154 16.17 -3.04 -9.33
CA LEU A 154 14.90 -2.52 -9.80
C LEU A 154 14.29 -3.53 -10.76
N MET A 155 13.04 -3.90 -10.54
CA MET A 155 12.33 -4.91 -11.31
C MET A 155 11.12 -4.26 -11.95
N VAL A 156 10.97 -4.43 -13.27
CA VAL A 156 9.81 -3.96 -14.03
C VAL A 156 9.03 -5.14 -14.57
N ASP A 157 7.71 -5.09 -14.44
CA ASP A 157 6.77 -6.04 -15.03
C ASP A 157 5.43 -5.35 -15.31
N GLU A 158 4.60 -6.00 -16.11
CA GLU A 158 3.27 -5.51 -16.49
C GLU A 158 2.17 -6.39 -15.90
N VAL A 159 1.12 -5.75 -15.40
CA VAL A 159 -0.06 -6.44 -14.87
C VAL A 159 -1.29 -5.99 -15.64
N ALA A 160 -2.05 -6.94 -16.18
CA ALA A 160 -3.31 -6.65 -16.85
C ALA A 160 -4.31 -5.97 -15.91
N LEU A 161 -5.04 -4.99 -16.43
CA LEU A 161 -6.05 -4.22 -15.72
C LEU A 161 -7.43 -4.43 -16.32
N GLU A 162 -8.46 -4.18 -15.51
CA GLU A 162 -9.80 -3.93 -16.02
C GLU A 162 -9.84 -2.53 -16.65
N GLU A 163 -10.28 -2.45 -17.91
CA GLU A 163 -10.37 -1.19 -18.66
C GLU A 163 -11.50 -0.31 -18.13
N ARG A 164 -11.21 0.47 -17.08
CA ARG A 164 -12.22 1.28 -16.40
C ARG A 164 -11.65 2.57 -15.80
N ALA A 165 -12.38 3.67 -15.97
CA ALA A 165 -12.12 4.91 -15.22
C ALA A 165 -12.53 4.79 -13.76
N VAL A 166 -11.67 5.27 -12.87
CA VAL A 166 -11.89 5.31 -11.42
C VAL A 166 -11.70 6.71 -10.88
N HIS A 167 -12.51 7.09 -9.89
CA HIS A 167 -12.37 8.39 -9.22
C HIS A 167 -11.43 8.29 -8.03
N PHE A 168 -10.34 9.03 -8.09
CA PHE A 168 -9.38 9.21 -7.01
C PHE A 168 -9.78 10.41 -6.16
N ARG A 169 -10.59 10.13 -5.12
CA ARG A 169 -11.15 11.16 -4.23
C ARG A 169 -10.13 12.10 -3.60
N HIS A 170 -8.91 11.64 -3.33
CA HIS A 170 -7.89 12.43 -2.63
C HIS A 170 -7.38 13.62 -3.46
N ASN A 171 -7.34 13.48 -4.79
CA ASN A 171 -6.93 14.55 -5.71
C ASN A 171 -8.10 15.07 -6.57
N ASN A 172 -9.32 14.56 -6.33
CA ASN A 172 -10.49 14.79 -7.16
C ASN A 172 -10.22 14.53 -8.67
N SER A 173 -9.45 13.48 -8.97
CA SER A 173 -9.00 13.18 -10.33
C SER A 173 -9.57 11.87 -10.85
N VAL A 174 -9.60 11.73 -12.17
CA VAL A 174 -9.87 10.47 -12.86
C VAL A 174 -8.55 9.72 -13.09
N GLY A 175 -8.52 8.45 -12.70
CA GLY A 175 -7.47 7.53 -13.14
C GLY A 175 -8.05 6.30 -13.82
N GLY A 176 -7.21 5.30 -14.06
CA GLY A 176 -7.54 4.18 -14.95
C GLY A 176 -7.42 4.53 -16.43
N LEU A 177 -6.78 5.67 -16.74
CA LEU A 177 -6.44 6.11 -18.09
C LEU A 177 -4.94 5.93 -18.31
N CYS A 178 -4.53 5.69 -19.54
CA CYS A 178 -3.11 5.51 -19.83
C CYS A 178 -2.32 6.82 -19.65
N TRP A 179 -1.11 6.74 -19.10
CA TRP A 179 -0.29 7.90 -18.76
C TRP A 179 0.15 8.74 -19.97
N ARG A 180 0.28 8.09 -21.14
CA ARG A 180 0.76 8.74 -22.37
C ARG A 180 -0.28 9.67 -22.99
N HIS A 181 -1.55 9.26 -22.99
CA HIS A 181 -2.61 9.99 -23.69
C HIS A 181 -3.51 10.79 -22.74
N SER A 182 -3.58 10.41 -21.46
CA SER A 182 -4.35 11.16 -20.46
C SER A 182 -3.95 12.63 -20.25
N PRO A 183 -2.70 13.09 -20.54
CA PRO A 183 -2.36 14.51 -20.43
C PRO A 183 -3.04 15.42 -21.45
N LEU A 184 -3.68 14.85 -22.49
CA LEU A 184 -4.40 15.63 -23.52
C LEU A 184 -5.69 16.28 -23.00
N ILE A 185 -6.10 15.94 -21.77
CA ILE A 185 -7.34 16.42 -21.16
C ILE A 185 -7.11 16.79 -19.69
N ASN A 186 -8.01 17.60 -19.14
CA ASN A 186 -8.02 17.86 -17.70
C ASN A 186 -8.60 16.64 -16.95
N LEU A 187 -7.76 16.02 -16.12
CA LEU A 187 -8.14 14.85 -15.32
C LEU A 187 -8.84 15.19 -14.00
N VAL A 188 -8.86 16.46 -13.61
CA VAL A 188 -9.51 16.92 -12.38
C VAL A 188 -10.97 17.27 -12.68
N PHE A 189 -11.89 16.77 -11.86
CA PHE A 189 -13.30 17.12 -11.94
C PHE A 189 -13.56 18.51 -11.37
N SER A 190 -13.15 19.55 -12.11
CA SER A 190 -13.42 20.93 -11.76
C SER A 190 -14.78 21.43 -12.29
N THR A 191 -15.20 20.97 -13.47
CA THR A 191 -16.43 21.44 -14.12
C THR A 191 -17.18 20.29 -14.83
N TYR A 192 -18.45 20.53 -15.16
CA TYR A 192 -19.23 19.62 -15.99
C TYR A 192 -18.60 19.45 -17.39
N ASP A 193 -18.10 20.56 -17.96
CA ASP A 193 -17.46 20.56 -19.27
C ASP A 193 -16.18 19.72 -19.31
N SER A 194 -15.38 19.69 -18.24
CA SER A 194 -14.20 18.82 -18.18
C SER A 194 -14.58 17.34 -18.22
N THR A 195 -15.71 17.00 -17.60
CA THR A 195 -16.27 15.64 -17.63
C THR A 195 -16.78 15.28 -19.03
N LEU A 196 -17.49 16.19 -19.70
CA LEU A 196 -17.94 15.99 -21.08
C LEU A 196 -16.76 15.85 -22.05
N ALA A 197 -15.72 16.68 -21.88
CA ALA A 197 -14.50 16.61 -22.68
C ALA A 197 -13.82 15.24 -22.54
N LEU A 198 -13.67 14.73 -21.31
CA LEU A 198 -13.15 13.38 -21.06
C LEU A 198 -13.98 12.31 -21.78
N VAL A 199 -15.31 12.35 -21.65
CA VAL A 199 -16.20 11.36 -22.31
C VAL A 199 -16.07 11.43 -23.83
N LYS A 200 -15.98 12.64 -24.39
CA LYS A 200 -15.78 12.85 -25.82
C LYS A 200 -14.43 12.29 -26.28
N SER A 201 -13.33 12.60 -25.57
CA SER A 201 -11.99 12.10 -25.88
C SER A 201 -11.87 10.59 -25.79
N LEU A 202 -12.59 9.94 -24.86
CA LEU A 202 -12.68 8.48 -24.78
C LEU A 202 -13.42 7.88 -25.98
N LYS A 203 -14.52 8.51 -26.43
CA LYS A 203 -15.28 8.08 -27.62
C LYS A 203 -14.50 8.25 -28.91
N GLU A 204 -13.74 9.34 -29.02
CA GLU A 204 -12.91 9.67 -30.18
C GLU A 204 -11.56 8.96 -30.17
N THR A 205 -11.27 8.14 -29.16
CA THR A 205 -10.00 7.40 -28.99
C THR A 205 -8.75 8.29 -28.91
N SER A 206 -8.89 9.56 -28.57
CA SER A 206 -7.75 10.44 -28.28
C SER A 206 -7.16 10.15 -26.90
N VAL A 207 -7.98 9.63 -25.99
CA VAL A 207 -7.56 9.13 -24.67
C VAL A 207 -8.00 7.68 -24.54
N HIS A 208 -7.14 6.85 -23.94
CA HIS A 208 -7.38 5.42 -23.80
C HIS A 208 -7.51 5.02 -22.33
N PHE A 209 -8.38 4.04 -22.07
CA PHE A 209 -8.33 3.29 -20.83
C PHE A 209 -6.99 2.56 -20.71
N ALA A 210 -6.54 2.42 -19.46
CA ALA A 210 -5.39 1.60 -19.15
C ALA A 210 -5.77 0.12 -19.33
N LYS A 211 -4.95 -0.60 -20.10
CA LYS A 211 -5.08 -2.04 -20.33
C LYS A 211 -4.14 -2.83 -19.42
N GLU A 212 -2.99 -2.24 -19.13
CA GLU A 212 -1.96 -2.80 -18.27
C GLU A 212 -1.45 -1.73 -17.32
N MET A 213 -0.79 -2.18 -16.26
CA MET A 213 -0.06 -1.36 -15.30
C MET A 213 1.39 -1.82 -15.32
N THR A 214 2.29 -0.98 -15.81
CA THR A 214 3.72 -1.18 -15.64
C THR A 214 4.07 -0.86 -14.19
N VAL A 215 4.59 -1.84 -13.46
CA VAL A 215 5.01 -1.68 -12.07
C VAL A 215 6.52 -1.77 -12.00
N VAL A 216 7.16 -0.77 -11.38
CA VAL A 216 8.57 -0.86 -11.01
C VAL A 216 8.66 -1.03 -9.51
N ALA A 217 9.39 -2.05 -9.08
CA ALA A 217 9.63 -2.35 -7.67
C ALA A 217 11.13 -2.45 -7.38
N ALA A 218 11.54 -1.98 -6.21
CA ALA A 218 12.88 -2.17 -5.68
C ALA A 218 12.94 -3.42 -4.82
N SER A 219 14.02 -4.19 -4.97
CA SER A 219 14.39 -5.28 -4.07
C SER A 219 15.84 -5.10 -3.64
N CYS A 220 16.09 -5.17 -2.34
CA CYS A 220 17.40 -5.00 -1.74
C CYS A 220 18.07 -6.37 -1.57
N PHE A 221 19.29 -6.55 -2.06
CA PHE A 221 20.03 -7.81 -1.89
C PHE A 221 20.25 -8.11 -0.42
N GLY A 222 19.84 -9.30 0.03
CA GLY A 222 19.89 -9.70 1.43
C GLY A 222 18.63 -9.39 2.23
N GLU A 223 17.61 -8.80 1.60
CA GLU A 223 16.29 -8.59 2.19
C GLU A 223 15.21 -9.38 1.46
N SER A 224 14.15 -9.77 2.18
CA SER A 224 12.97 -10.43 1.59
C SER A 224 11.93 -9.45 1.05
N GLY A 225 12.16 -8.14 1.23
CA GLY A 225 11.22 -7.08 0.86
C GLY A 225 11.16 -6.83 -0.65
N THR A 226 9.97 -6.51 -1.14
CA THR A 226 9.75 -5.94 -2.47
C THR A 226 8.95 -4.67 -2.32
N TYR A 227 9.47 -3.57 -2.87
CA TYR A 227 9.00 -2.23 -2.60
C TYR A 227 8.53 -1.58 -3.92
N PRO A 228 7.24 -1.61 -4.23
CA PRO A 228 6.71 -0.98 -5.45
C PRO A 228 6.86 0.54 -5.37
N ILE A 229 7.63 1.11 -6.31
CA ILE A 229 7.97 2.55 -6.33
C ILE A 229 7.28 3.29 -7.48
N LEU A 230 6.84 2.58 -8.52
CA LEU A 230 6.06 3.13 -9.63
C LEU A 230 4.92 2.17 -9.98
N ALA A 231 3.74 2.72 -10.20
CA ALA A 231 2.60 2.03 -10.81
C ALA A 231 2.05 2.92 -11.92
N LEU A 232 2.39 2.57 -13.17
CA LEU A 232 2.16 3.38 -14.35
C LEU A 232 1.15 2.73 -15.31
N PRO A 233 -0.05 3.31 -15.50
CA PRO A 233 -1.07 2.73 -16.36
C PRO A 233 -0.75 2.91 -17.85
N THR A 234 -0.74 1.84 -18.65
CA THR A 234 -0.40 1.85 -20.08
C THR A 234 -1.54 1.31 -20.94
N CYS A 235 -1.53 1.65 -22.24
CA CYS A 235 -2.52 1.18 -23.22
C CYS A 235 -1.91 0.23 -24.27
N LYS A 236 -0.79 -0.45 -23.96
CA LYS A 236 0.01 -1.28 -24.89
C LYS A 236 0.68 -0.57 -26.07
N HIS A 237 0.53 0.75 -26.17
CA HIS A 237 1.20 1.57 -27.19
C HIS A 237 2.48 2.21 -26.66
N VAL A 238 3.12 1.59 -25.68
CA VAL A 238 4.41 2.02 -25.14
C VAL A 238 5.49 1.68 -26.17
N LYS A 239 6.40 2.61 -26.43
CA LYS A 239 7.54 2.43 -27.33
C LYS A 239 8.82 2.29 -26.52
N ALA A 240 9.90 1.80 -27.14
CA ALA A 240 11.20 1.67 -26.48
C ALA A 240 11.70 2.99 -25.87
N ALA A 241 11.54 4.10 -26.60
CA ALA A 241 11.89 5.44 -26.07
C ALA A 241 11.10 5.81 -24.80
N ASP A 242 9.81 5.45 -24.75
CA ASP A 242 8.99 5.70 -23.56
C ASP A 242 9.50 4.87 -22.36
N SER A 243 9.92 3.62 -22.60
CA SER A 243 10.56 2.77 -21.58
C SER A 243 11.90 3.33 -21.10
N CYS A 244 12.74 3.88 -21.99
CA CYS A 244 13.97 4.57 -21.60
C CYS A 244 13.69 5.76 -20.68
N THR A 245 12.69 6.58 -21.01
CA THR A 245 12.25 7.69 -20.13
C THR A 245 11.79 7.19 -18.76
N ILE A 246 11.08 6.06 -18.70
CA ILE A 246 10.68 5.45 -17.41
C ILE A 246 11.93 5.07 -16.60
N TYR A 247 12.93 4.45 -17.22
CA TYR A 247 14.17 4.04 -16.54
C TYR A 247 14.91 5.24 -15.97
N GLU A 248 15.10 6.28 -16.79
CA GLU A 248 15.78 7.52 -16.41
C GLU A 248 15.09 8.20 -15.23
N VAL A 249 13.77 8.45 -15.33
CA VAL A 249 13.02 9.15 -14.27
C VAL A 249 13.02 8.37 -12.96
N VAL A 250 12.91 7.03 -13.00
CA VAL A 250 12.95 6.21 -11.79
C VAL A 250 14.35 6.20 -11.16
N MET A 251 15.41 6.08 -11.98
CA MET A 251 16.79 6.15 -11.49
C MET A 251 17.09 7.52 -10.89
N ASP A 252 16.65 8.60 -11.53
CA ASP A 252 16.76 9.97 -11.02
C ASP A 252 16.02 10.14 -9.70
N ALA A 253 14.80 9.62 -9.59
CA ALA A 253 14.05 9.64 -8.34
C ALA A 253 14.82 8.95 -7.21
N TRP A 254 15.40 7.77 -7.47
CA TRP A 254 16.18 7.03 -6.49
C TRP A 254 17.40 7.80 -5.98
N ARG A 255 18.08 8.50 -6.89
CA ARG A 255 19.26 9.33 -6.56
C ARG A 255 18.87 10.54 -5.73
N THR A 256 17.84 11.25 -6.16
CA THR A 256 17.44 12.54 -5.57
C THR A 256 16.73 12.41 -4.22
N CYS A 257 16.03 11.30 -3.94
CA CYS A 257 15.38 11.09 -2.63
C CYS A 257 16.33 10.67 -1.49
N GLY A 258 17.63 10.53 -1.76
CA GLY A 258 18.60 10.07 -0.75
C GLY A 258 18.59 8.56 -0.48
N ALA A 259 17.87 7.77 -1.28
CA ALA A 259 17.85 6.31 -1.14
C ALA A 259 19.23 5.69 -1.36
N VAL A 260 20.09 6.29 -2.19
CA VAL A 260 21.49 5.86 -2.34
C VAL A 260 22.24 5.85 -1.01
N ALA A 261 22.04 6.85 -0.16
CA ALA A 261 22.74 6.99 1.11
C ALA A 261 22.13 6.17 2.25
N LYS A 262 20.83 5.86 2.18
CA LYS A 262 20.10 5.14 3.23
C LYS A 262 19.90 3.65 2.96
N VAL A 263 19.79 3.27 1.70
CA VAL A 263 19.45 1.92 1.25
C VAL A 263 20.59 1.37 0.40
N GLY A 264 21.11 2.17 -0.52
CA GLY A 264 22.24 1.81 -1.37
C GLY A 264 22.00 2.05 -2.85
N ARG A 265 23.03 1.77 -3.65
CA ARG A 265 23.03 2.03 -5.10
C ARG A 265 22.25 0.97 -5.85
N ILE A 266 21.61 1.42 -6.94
CA ILE A 266 21.07 0.50 -7.95
C ILE A 266 22.25 -0.24 -8.58
N ARG A 267 22.14 -1.56 -8.66
CA ARG A 267 23.14 -2.44 -9.28
C ARG A 267 22.61 -3.14 -10.52
N ARG A 268 21.30 -3.33 -10.57
CA ARG A 268 20.64 -4.13 -11.60
C ARG A 268 19.26 -3.58 -11.91
N TRP A 269 18.91 -3.64 -13.19
CA TRP A 269 17.57 -3.47 -13.72
C TRP A 269 17.09 -4.80 -14.30
N SER A 270 15.96 -5.32 -13.84
CA SER A 270 15.42 -6.63 -14.22
C SER A 270 14.08 -6.48 -14.94
N THR A 271 13.91 -7.19 -16.05
CA THR A 271 12.69 -7.21 -16.87
C THR A 271 12.37 -8.64 -17.34
N ASP A 272 11.14 -8.90 -17.76
CA ASP A 272 10.70 -10.14 -18.40
C ASP A 272 11.35 -10.38 -19.80
N GLY A 273 11.94 -9.32 -20.38
CA GLY A 273 12.63 -9.38 -21.65
C GLY A 273 11.69 -9.60 -22.84
N ASP A 274 10.55 -8.92 -22.84
CA ASP A 274 9.76 -8.70 -24.04
C ASP A 274 10.56 -7.91 -25.12
N MET A 275 9.98 -7.71 -26.30
CA MET A 275 10.70 -7.05 -27.40
C MET A 275 11.06 -5.60 -27.05
N ILE A 276 10.15 -4.86 -26.43
CA ILE A 276 10.33 -3.43 -26.13
C ILE A 276 11.34 -3.24 -25.01
N CYS A 277 11.27 -4.04 -23.94
CA CYS A 277 12.22 -4.01 -22.83
C CYS A 277 13.63 -4.42 -23.27
N ARG A 278 13.76 -5.32 -24.26
CA ARG A 278 15.09 -5.66 -24.80
C ARG A 278 15.74 -4.51 -25.53
N VAL A 279 15.00 -3.83 -26.41
CA VAL A 279 15.53 -2.69 -27.18
C VAL A 279 15.84 -1.54 -26.25
N SER A 280 14.86 -1.11 -25.44
CA SER A 280 15.06 -0.02 -24.48
C SER A 280 16.13 -0.34 -23.44
N GLY A 281 16.17 -1.59 -22.95
CA GLY A 281 17.17 -2.01 -21.98
C GLY A 281 18.58 -2.02 -22.59
N TYR A 282 18.73 -2.43 -23.84
CA TYR A 282 20.02 -2.36 -24.53
C TYR A 282 20.48 -0.90 -24.68
N GLU A 283 19.61 -0.02 -25.14
CA GLU A 283 19.91 1.41 -25.30
C GLU A 283 20.30 2.07 -23.96
N ALA A 284 19.55 1.80 -22.88
CA ALA A 284 19.78 2.42 -21.59
C ALA A 284 21.00 1.81 -20.84
N PHE A 285 21.15 0.49 -20.87
CA PHE A 285 22.06 -0.25 -19.99
C PHE A 285 23.28 -0.88 -20.68
N LEU A 286 23.50 -0.59 -21.96
CA LEU A 286 24.77 -0.85 -22.66
C LEU A 286 25.32 0.44 -23.29
N SER A 287 25.16 1.56 -22.59
CA SER A 287 25.50 2.90 -23.08
C SER A 287 26.93 3.35 -22.77
N GLN A 288 27.57 2.78 -21.75
CA GLN A 288 28.93 3.15 -21.35
C GLN A 288 29.80 1.93 -21.04
N LYS A 289 31.06 1.96 -21.50
CA LYS A 289 32.05 0.95 -21.13
C LYS A 289 32.58 1.23 -19.72
N LEU A 290 32.77 0.18 -18.92
CA LEU A 290 33.40 0.29 -17.60
C LEU A 290 34.73 1.03 -17.70
N SER A 291 34.92 2.01 -16.82
CA SER A 291 36.14 2.80 -16.78
C SER A 291 37.18 2.22 -15.82
N SER A 292 38.46 2.37 -16.16
CA SER A 292 39.59 2.08 -15.26
C SER A 292 39.76 3.14 -14.15
N THR A 293 38.97 4.20 -14.18
CA THR A 293 38.98 5.32 -13.21
C THR A 293 37.62 5.50 -12.54
N GLY A 294 37.56 6.32 -11.48
CA GLY A 294 36.30 6.63 -10.79
C GLY A 294 35.70 5.45 -10.02
N THR A 295 34.37 5.45 -9.89
CA THR A 295 33.62 4.44 -9.11
C THR A 295 33.67 3.04 -9.73
N SER A 296 33.87 2.95 -11.04
CA SER A 296 33.92 1.70 -11.81
C SER A 296 35.27 0.99 -11.73
N ARG A 297 36.33 1.67 -11.23
CA ARG A 297 37.72 1.17 -11.21
C ARG A 297 37.85 -0.22 -10.58
N VAL A 298 37.14 -0.47 -9.48
CA VAL A 298 37.21 -1.74 -8.76
C VAL A 298 36.67 -2.88 -9.63
N ILE A 299 35.50 -2.67 -10.23
CA ILE A 299 34.85 -3.67 -11.08
C ILE A 299 35.66 -3.87 -12.37
N HIS A 300 36.11 -2.77 -12.99
CA HIS A 300 36.95 -2.82 -14.19
C HIS A 300 38.26 -3.58 -13.92
N GLY A 301 38.94 -3.34 -12.80
CA GLY A 301 40.19 -4.04 -12.46
C GLY A 301 40.03 -5.55 -12.37
N THR A 302 38.86 -6.03 -11.92
CA THR A 302 38.54 -7.46 -11.86
C THR A 302 38.16 -8.02 -13.24
N LEU A 303 37.35 -7.29 -14.00
CA LEU A 303 36.71 -7.82 -15.22
C LEU A 303 37.52 -7.58 -16.50
N ALA A 304 38.40 -6.58 -16.54
CA ALA A 304 39.07 -6.16 -17.77
C ALA A 304 39.99 -7.24 -18.39
N GLY A 305 40.51 -8.15 -17.56
CA GLY A 305 41.32 -9.28 -18.02
C GLY A 305 40.51 -10.47 -18.56
N MET A 306 39.19 -10.46 -18.41
CA MET A 306 38.33 -11.57 -18.83
C MET A 306 37.96 -11.43 -20.30
N VAL A 307 38.78 -12.01 -21.18
CA VAL A 307 38.58 -11.97 -22.63
C VAL A 307 37.18 -12.52 -22.99
N GLY A 308 36.46 -11.77 -23.84
CA GLY A 308 35.11 -12.12 -24.28
C GLY A 308 33.98 -11.64 -23.36
N LEU A 309 34.29 -11.13 -22.17
CA LEU A 309 33.28 -10.54 -21.30
C LEU A 309 32.88 -9.14 -21.80
N ASN A 310 31.57 -8.90 -21.90
CA ASN A 310 31.04 -7.59 -22.21
C ASN A 310 31.25 -6.62 -21.04
N LEU A 311 32.01 -5.54 -21.27
CA LEU A 311 32.30 -4.50 -20.27
C LEU A 311 31.39 -3.28 -20.39
N TRP A 312 30.32 -3.34 -21.20
CA TRP A 312 29.35 -2.26 -21.33
C TRP A 312 28.25 -2.38 -20.27
N THR A 313 27.88 -1.23 -19.71
CA THR A 313 26.91 -1.06 -18.63
C THR A 313 26.09 0.20 -18.86
N GLY A 314 25.02 0.37 -18.09
CA GLY A 314 24.28 1.63 -18.01
C GLY A 314 24.96 2.63 -17.09
N PRO A 315 24.35 3.82 -16.92
CA PRO A 315 24.81 4.82 -15.97
C PRO A 315 25.09 4.23 -14.59
N GLU A 316 26.18 4.65 -13.96
CA GLU A 316 26.62 4.18 -12.63
C GLU A 316 26.85 2.65 -12.52
N ASP A 317 27.31 2.03 -13.61
CA ASP A 317 27.60 0.60 -13.69
C ASP A 317 26.36 -0.30 -13.49
N VAL A 318 25.16 0.23 -13.74
CA VAL A 318 23.91 -0.54 -13.63
C VAL A 318 23.83 -1.56 -14.76
N THR A 319 23.54 -2.80 -14.41
CA THR A 319 23.45 -3.91 -15.36
C THR A 319 22.01 -4.26 -15.70
N LEU A 320 21.75 -4.64 -16.95
CA LEU A 320 20.47 -5.21 -17.37
C LEU A 320 20.43 -6.71 -17.12
N ASN A 321 19.29 -7.19 -16.62
CA ASN A 321 19.03 -8.59 -16.40
C ASN A 321 17.67 -8.98 -16.95
N PHE A 322 17.61 -10.15 -17.60
CA PHE A 322 16.35 -10.72 -18.07
C PHE A 322 15.97 -11.89 -17.19
N ASN A 323 14.68 -11.99 -16.86
CA ASN A 323 14.21 -13.09 -16.03
C ASN A 323 14.39 -14.44 -16.76
N VAL A 324 15.33 -15.24 -16.24
CA VAL A 324 15.73 -16.53 -16.82
C VAL A 324 14.54 -17.50 -16.95
N LYS A 325 13.53 -17.39 -16.08
CA LYS A 325 12.28 -18.16 -16.18
C LYS A 325 11.62 -18.01 -17.56
N HIS A 326 11.61 -16.81 -18.14
CA HIS A 326 11.00 -16.57 -19.45
C HIS A 326 11.84 -17.18 -20.58
N ILE A 327 13.17 -17.25 -20.42
CA ILE A 327 14.06 -17.91 -21.36
C ILE A 327 13.80 -19.42 -21.36
N PHE A 328 13.68 -20.04 -20.18
CA PHE A 328 13.40 -21.46 -20.07
C PHE A 328 12.01 -21.81 -20.63
N LYS A 329 10.98 -21.04 -20.32
CA LYS A 329 9.63 -21.26 -20.87
C LYS A 329 9.61 -21.23 -22.39
N ARG A 330 10.36 -20.33 -23.04
CA ARG A 330 10.43 -20.25 -24.52
C ARG A 330 11.16 -21.43 -25.16
N LYS A 331 12.09 -22.07 -24.44
CA LYS A 331 12.91 -23.18 -24.95
C LYS A 331 12.39 -24.57 -24.53
N SER A 332 11.44 -24.60 -23.62
CA SER A 332 10.79 -25.81 -23.12
C SER A 332 9.73 -26.28 -24.13
N PRO A 333 9.78 -27.52 -24.64
CA PRO A 333 8.77 -28.07 -25.55
C PRO A 333 7.46 -28.50 -24.86
N PHE A 334 7.17 -27.94 -23.68
CA PHE A 334 5.95 -28.23 -22.90
C PHE A 334 4.94 -27.09 -23.01
#